data_AF-A0A182YJU9-F1
#
_entry.id   AF-A0A182YJU9-F1
#
_cell.length_a   1.000
_cell.length_b   1.000
_cell.length_c   1.000
_cell.angle_alpha   90.00
_cell.angle_beta   90.00
_cell.angle_gamma   90.00
#
_symmetry.space_group_name_H-M   'P 1'
#
loop_
_entity.id
_entity.type
_entity.pdbx_description
1 polymer ?
#
loop_
_entity_poly.entity_id
_entity_poly.type
_entity_poly.pdbx_seq_one_letter_code
_entity_poly.pdbx_strand_id
1 'polypeptide(L)'
;MSEDDPEPIENASNAESVQEQNAPEEQDVPMQTDDPSPDAEEQHNRASENDFFKHSACIEVARCSWDRPVRQNYLQGCHWSPDGTCVLTTVNNDGMHIVELPTDLYSNDSVSEDRPVDLLTSAVHVKEGGLVYDCAWYPAMNSGRPETCCWIASRQHEPIQLWDAFTGGLRCSYKGYDQFDEVEAALSLTFAPVDGATLYGGYKKSIKCFDTKVPGRETCSWRTKSTASCMAIASTMPQTILYGSWNRSISALDARSGECLSVGNYAPENSHSAGVTWIVFAPDTESLFVTGARKDPKLLFWDVRKLTQPVRTLQRTCGTNQRIYLDFSPLGQWLISGDSRGVLHAWNMHELDEQGQPKELLFPLHWDCLNGVSFHPHNPIMATASGQYHFPSAWQDTEDGEPEVAAGEPEEVPPVAKGGGRPKVENSLTMWWIGEGLFSDE
;
A
#
# COMPACT_ATOMS: atom_id res chain seq x y z
N MET A 1 79.78 -9.31 -11.48
CA MET A 1 80.82 -10.29 -11.14
C MET A 1 80.09 -11.45 -10.50
N SER A 2 80.07 -12.67 -10.98
CA SER A 2 80.56 -13.35 -12.18
C SER A 2 79.90 -14.74 -12.08
N GLU A 3 79.58 -15.30 -13.24
CA GLU A 3 79.02 -16.63 -13.43
C GLU A 3 79.85 -17.72 -12.75
N ASP A 4 79.22 -18.85 -12.42
CA ASP A 4 79.74 -20.19 -12.73
C ASP A 4 78.69 -21.27 -12.40
N ASP A 5 78.23 -21.95 -13.45
CA ASP A 5 77.69 -23.31 -13.46
C ASP A 5 78.84 -24.28 -13.81
N PRO A 6 78.80 -25.57 -13.43
CA PRO A 6 78.40 -26.59 -14.42
C PRO A 6 77.71 -27.87 -13.87
N GLU A 7 76.90 -28.49 -14.76
CA GLU A 7 76.36 -29.88 -14.78
C GLU A 7 77.48 -30.98 -14.91
N PRO A 8 77.27 -32.34 -15.01
CA PRO A 8 76.08 -33.12 -15.47
C PRO A 8 75.85 -34.56 -14.87
N ILE A 9 74.83 -35.29 -15.37
CA ILE A 9 74.87 -36.67 -15.95
C ILE A 9 73.53 -37.44 -15.80
N GLU A 10 73.06 -37.98 -16.93
CA GLU A 10 71.90 -38.86 -17.18
C GLU A 10 72.05 -40.30 -16.66
N ASN A 11 70.92 -40.99 -16.43
CA ASN A 11 70.70 -42.33 -17.00
C ASN A 11 69.24 -42.81 -16.88
N ALA A 12 68.70 -43.30 -18.00
CA ALA A 12 67.41 -43.95 -18.14
C ALA A 12 67.53 -45.48 -18.10
N SER A 13 66.49 -46.21 -17.67
CA SER A 13 66.17 -47.54 -18.24
C SER A 13 64.74 -48.01 -17.88
N ASN A 14 64.10 -48.55 -18.92
CA ASN A 14 62.75 -49.13 -19.02
C ASN A 14 62.50 -50.37 -18.15
N ALA A 15 61.22 -50.59 -17.80
CA ALA A 15 60.55 -51.89 -17.95
C ALA A 15 59.01 -51.77 -17.84
N GLU A 16 58.33 -51.85 -19.00
CA GLU A 16 56.97 -52.42 -19.17
C GLU A 16 57.01 -53.91 -18.75
N SER A 17 55.97 -54.70 -18.46
CA SER A 17 54.51 -54.63 -18.29
C SER A 17 54.09 -56.07 -17.87
N VAL A 18 53.08 -56.28 -17.01
CA VAL A 18 52.12 -57.41 -17.09
C VAL A 18 50.81 -57.04 -16.36
N GLN A 19 49.72 -57.15 -17.13
CA GLN A 19 48.26 -57.08 -16.89
C GLN A 19 47.76 -58.07 -15.80
N GLU A 20 46.53 -58.11 -15.26
CA GLU A 20 45.19 -57.55 -15.53
C GLU A 20 44.32 -57.98 -14.33
N GLN A 21 43.30 -57.19 -13.93
CA GLN A 21 41.97 -57.71 -13.56
C GLN A 21 40.96 -56.56 -13.35
N ASN A 22 40.18 -56.31 -14.42
CA ASN A 22 38.79 -55.86 -14.52
C ASN A 22 38.14 -55.03 -13.39
N ALA A 23 37.85 -53.76 -13.70
CA ALA A 23 36.70 -53.00 -13.19
C ALA A 23 36.16 -52.11 -14.33
N PRO A 24 34.84 -51.86 -14.39
CA PRO A 24 34.16 -51.39 -15.61
C PRO A 24 34.43 -49.91 -15.93
N GLU A 25 34.41 -49.59 -17.22
CA GLU A 25 34.50 -48.24 -17.78
C GLU A 25 33.32 -47.38 -17.32
N GLU A 26 33.57 -46.36 -16.49
CA GLU A 26 32.66 -45.23 -16.31
C GLU A 26 32.96 -44.21 -17.42
N GLN A 27 31.98 -43.99 -18.29
CA GLN A 27 31.99 -42.88 -19.24
C GLN A 27 31.87 -41.56 -18.46
N ASP A 28 32.91 -40.74 -18.52
CA ASP A 28 32.90 -39.35 -18.08
C ASP A 28 31.89 -38.55 -18.92
N VAL A 29 30.65 -38.51 -18.46
CA VAL A 29 29.66 -37.52 -18.90
C VAL A 29 29.85 -36.29 -18.01
N PRO A 30 30.23 -35.12 -18.54
CA PRO A 30 30.37 -33.93 -17.72
C PRO A 30 29.01 -33.58 -17.13
N MET A 31 28.96 -33.55 -15.80
CA MET A 31 27.81 -33.16 -15.00
C MET A 31 27.50 -31.68 -15.32
N GLN A 32 26.61 -31.44 -16.26
CA GLN A 32 25.97 -30.13 -16.41
C GLN A 32 25.07 -29.95 -15.19
N THR A 33 25.57 -29.23 -14.20
CA THR A 33 24.72 -28.60 -13.20
C THR A 33 24.03 -27.45 -13.91
N ASP A 34 22.80 -27.68 -14.36
CA ASP A 34 21.88 -26.60 -14.73
C ASP A 34 21.61 -25.80 -13.46
N ASP A 35 22.43 -24.76 -13.22
CA ASP A 35 22.05 -23.68 -12.33
C ASP A 35 20.79 -23.04 -12.94
N PRO A 36 19.62 -23.08 -12.25
CA PRO A 36 18.46 -22.37 -12.76
C PRO A 36 18.80 -20.88 -12.75
N SER A 37 18.75 -20.28 -13.92
CA SER A 37 18.79 -18.82 -14.04
C SER A 37 17.70 -18.21 -13.15
N PRO A 38 17.98 -17.17 -12.35
CA PRO A 38 17.00 -16.54 -11.46
C PRO A 38 15.77 -15.99 -12.21
N ASP A 39 15.88 -15.80 -13.53
CA ASP A 39 14.79 -15.31 -14.39
C ASP A 39 13.72 -16.37 -14.71
N ALA A 40 13.99 -17.67 -14.50
CA ALA A 40 13.07 -18.75 -14.87
C ALA A 40 12.08 -19.13 -13.75
N GLU A 41 12.48 -18.96 -12.48
CA GLU A 41 11.60 -19.20 -11.32
C GLU A 41 10.68 -18.00 -11.03
N GLU A 42 11.08 -16.76 -11.39
CA GLU A 42 10.23 -15.58 -11.25
C GLU A 42 9.08 -15.50 -12.28
N GLN A 43 9.16 -16.26 -13.38
CA GLN A 43 8.12 -16.27 -14.41
C GLN A 43 6.98 -17.25 -14.15
N HIS A 44 7.10 -18.17 -13.16
CA HIS A 44 6.12 -19.24 -12.97
C HIS A 44 4.99 -18.93 -11.98
N ASN A 45 4.96 -17.75 -11.33
CA ASN A 45 4.01 -17.46 -10.25
C ASN A 45 3.36 -16.06 -10.29
N ARG A 46 3.35 -15.37 -11.44
CA ARG A 46 2.42 -14.24 -11.61
C ARG A 46 1.08 -14.81 -12.06
N ALA A 47 0.13 -14.94 -11.13
CA ALA A 47 -1.25 -15.26 -11.48
C ALA A 47 -1.69 -14.35 -12.62
N SER A 48 -2.23 -14.92 -13.69
CA SER A 48 -2.71 -14.09 -14.80
C SER A 48 -3.91 -13.29 -14.30
N GLU A 49 -3.82 -11.96 -14.34
CA GLU A 49 -4.90 -11.06 -13.89
C GLU A 49 -6.18 -11.17 -14.74
N ASN A 50 -6.13 -11.98 -15.79
CA ASN A 50 -7.29 -12.38 -16.58
C ASN A 50 -8.38 -13.03 -15.73
N ASP A 51 -8.02 -13.69 -14.63
CA ASP A 51 -8.95 -14.39 -13.75
C ASP A 51 -9.67 -13.47 -12.77
N PHE A 52 -9.16 -12.25 -12.57
CA PHE A 52 -9.71 -11.32 -11.60
C PHE A 52 -11.13 -10.90 -12.02
N PHE A 53 -12.08 -11.02 -11.10
CA PHE A 53 -13.48 -10.63 -11.27
C PHE A 53 -14.22 -11.30 -12.44
N LYS A 54 -13.74 -12.43 -12.99
CA LYS A 54 -14.35 -13.11 -14.16
C LYS A 54 -15.86 -13.35 -14.03
N HIS A 55 -16.32 -13.71 -12.83
CA HIS A 55 -17.73 -13.98 -12.54
C HIS A 55 -18.46 -12.79 -11.91
N SER A 56 -17.85 -11.60 -11.87
CA SER A 56 -18.35 -10.45 -11.11
C SER A 56 -18.69 -10.84 -9.67
N ALA A 57 -17.85 -11.69 -9.08
CA ALA A 57 -18.00 -12.21 -7.74
C ALA A 57 -16.76 -11.89 -6.90
N CYS A 58 -16.99 -11.57 -5.63
CA CYS A 58 -15.98 -11.44 -4.60
C CYS A 58 -16.40 -12.37 -3.46
N ILE A 59 -15.61 -13.41 -3.18
CA ILE A 59 -15.92 -14.37 -2.11
C ILE A 59 -15.22 -13.89 -0.84
N GLU A 60 -15.99 -13.71 0.23
CA GLU A 60 -15.42 -13.33 1.52
C GLU A 60 -14.63 -14.53 2.10
N VAL A 61 -13.34 -14.34 2.37
CA VAL A 61 -12.49 -15.42 2.90
C VAL A 61 -12.11 -15.20 4.36
N ALA A 62 -11.96 -13.94 4.78
CA ALA A 62 -11.61 -13.62 6.15
C ALA A 62 -12.09 -12.23 6.57
N ARG A 63 -12.35 -12.07 7.87
CA ARG A 63 -12.82 -10.81 8.46
C ARG A 63 -12.21 -10.58 9.84
N CYS A 64 -11.83 -9.34 10.11
CA CYS A 64 -11.50 -8.83 11.44
C CYS A 64 -12.38 -7.60 11.71
N SER A 65 -13.04 -7.50 12.87
CA SER A 65 -13.92 -6.35 13.19
C SER A 65 -13.60 -5.67 14.51
N TRP A 66 -13.83 -4.35 14.55
CA TRP A 66 -13.62 -3.47 15.69
C TRP A 66 -14.95 -2.78 16.07
N ASP A 67 -15.95 -3.61 16.37
CA ASP A 67 -17.31 -3.15 16.64
C ASP A 67 -17.46 -2.62 18.08
N ARG A 68 -16.87 -1.44 18.33
CA ARG A 68 -17.06 -0.68 19.57
C ARG A 68 -17.61 0.71 19.25
N PRO A 69 -18.94 0.85 19.08
CA PRO A 69 -19.56 2.11 18.65
C PRO A 69 -19.26 3.27 19.60
N VAL A 70 -19.14 3.00 20.91
CA VAL A 70 -18.83 4.02 21.93
C VAL A 70 -17.44 4.63 21.74
N ARG A 71 -16.46 3.84 21.27
CA ARG A 71 -15.09 4.31 21.08
C ARG A 71 -14.82 4.90 19.69
N GLN A 72 -15.75 4.72 18.75
CA GLN A 72 -15.59 5.11 17.35
C GLN A 72 -14.29 4.59 16.73
N ASN A 73 -14.07 3.28 16.86
CA ASN A 73 -12.91 2.57 16.33
C ASN A 73 -13.08 2.28 14.83
N TYR A 74 -13.21 3.31 14.00
CA TYR A 74 -13.25 3.15 12.55
C TYR A 74 -11.83 2.99 11.98
N LEU A 75 -11.70 2.19 10.91
CA LEU A 75 -10.43 1.96 10.23
C LEU A 75 -10.04 3.20 9.41
N GLN A 76 -8.77 3.36 9.09
CA GLN A 76 -8.23 4.48 8.31
C GLN A 76 -7.36 3.99 7.13
N GLY A 77 -7.78 2.93 6.46
CA GLY A 77 -7.06 2.30 5.35
C GLY A 77 -6.61 0.87 5.65
N CYS A 78 -6.09 0.21 4.62
CA CYS A 78 -5.42 -1.08 4.73
C CYS A 78 -4.31 -1.18 3.68
N HIS A 79 -3.23 -1.87 4.02
CA HIS A 79 -2.07 -2.05 3.14
C HIS A 79 -1.53 -3.47 3.25
N TRP A 80 -1.51 -4.20 2.13
CA TRP A 80 -0.79 -5.46 2.05
C TRP A 80 0.71 -5.25 2.28
N SER A 81 1.29 -6.19 2.99
CA SER A 81 2.73 -6.37 3.03
C SER A 81 3.28 -6.68 1.63
N PRO A 82 4.50 -6.25 1.30
CA PRO A 82 5.12 -6.51 0.00
C PRO A 82 5.27 -8.00 -0.35
N ASP A 83 5.40 -8.88 0.64
CA ASP A 83 5.43 -10.33 0.46
C ASP A 83 4.03 -10.97 0.46
N GLY A 84 3.00 -10.25 0.91
CA GLY A 84 1.61 -10.70 0.91
C GLY A 84 1.19 -11.51 2.14
N THR A 85 2.04 -11.65 3.16
CA THR A 85 1.76 -12.52 4.32
C THR A 85 0.78 -11.90 5.31
N CYS A 86 0.71 -10.57 5.35
CA CYS A 86 -0.09 -9.82 6.32
C CYS A 86 -0.58 -8.47 5.78
N VAL A 87 -1.57 -7.91 6.47
CA VAL A 87 -2.18 -6.61 6.18
C VAL A 87 -1.98 -5.69 7.38
N LEU A 88 -1.47 -4.48 7.11
CA LEU A 88 -1.42 -3.39 8.07
C LEU A 88 -2.71 -2.57 7.97
N THR A 89 -3.35 -2.33 9.10
CA THR A 89 -4.49 -1.42 9.22
C THR A 89 -4.30 -0.50 10.41
N THR A 90 -4.80 0.72 10.28
CA THR A 90 -4.78 1.72 11.34
C THR A 90 -6.21 1.94 11.80
N VAL A 91 -6.45 1.78 13.10
CA VAL A 91 -7.77 1.91 13.73
C VAL A 91 -7.76 3.14 14.61
N ASN A 92 -8.71 4.04 14.37
CA ASN A 92 -8.86 5.23 15.20
C ASN A 92 -9.08 4.84 16.67
N ASN A 93 -8.40 5.49 17.61
CA ASN A 93 -8.46 5.22 19.05
C ASN A 93 -8.05 3.80 19.52
N ASP A 94 -7.49 2.95 18.66
CA ASP A 94 -6.94 1.65 19.06
C ASP A 94 -5.47 1.49 18.65
N GLY A 95 -5.05 2.15 17.57
CA GLY A 95 -3.66 2.18 17.12
C GLY A 95 -3.46 1.44 15.80
N MET A 96 -2.35 0.73 15.67
CA MET A 96 -1.97 0.03 14.44
C MET A 96 -2.03 -1.47 14.67
N HIS A 97 -2.59 -2.18 13.70
CA HIS A 97 -2.85 -3.62 13.78
C HIS A 97 -2.27 -4.30 12.54
N ILE A 98 -1.60 -5.43 12.76
CA ILE A 98 -1.19 -6.35 11.70
C ILE A 98 -2.08 -7.58 11.80
N VAL A 99 -2.67 -7.96 10.68
CA VAL A 99 -3.54 -9.13 10.55
C VAL A 99 -2.91 -10.06 9.51
N GLU A 100 -2.68 -11.31 9.87
CA GLU A 100 -2.05 -12.30 8.97
C GLU A 100 -3.06 -12.90 8.00
N LEU A 101 -2.59 -13.24 6.79
CA LEU A 101 -3.36 -14.00 5.82
C LEU A 101 -3.55 -15.44 6.32
N PRO A 102 -4.77 -16.02 6.25
CA PRO A 102 -4.99 -17.43 6.52
C PRO A 102 -4.04 -18.36 5.76
N THR A 103 -3.46 -19.33 6.45
CA THR A 103 -2.42 -20.23 5.92
C THR A 103 -2.86 -21.10 4.75
N ASP A 104 -4.16 -21.33 4.60
CA ASP A 104 -4.72 -22.11 3.52
C ASP A 104 -4.78 -21.35 2.19
N LEU A 105 -4.72 -20.01 2.21
CA LEU A 105 -4.83 -19.16 1.02
C LEU A 105 -3.49 -18.87 0.33
N TYR A 106 -2.37 -19.39 0.86
CA TYR A 106 -1.05 -19.17 0.26
C TYR A 106 -0.86 -19.90 -1.07
N SER A 107 -1.48 -21.07 -1.24
CA SER A 107 -1.21 -22.00 -2.35
C SER A 107 -2.45 -22.39 -3.17
N ASN A 108 -3.60 -21.76 -2.92
CA ASN A 108 -4.82 -22.12 -3.63
C ASN A 108 -4.90 -21.36 -4.95
N ASP A 109 -5.24 -22.07 -6.03
CA ASP A 109 -5.54 -21.46 -7.34
C ASP A 109 -7.01 -21.06 -7.47
N SER A 110 -7.88 -21.67 -6.67
CA SER A 110 -9.32 -21.39 -6.61
C SER A 110 -9.87 -21.59 -5.20
N VAL A 111 -10.96 -20.91 -4.89
CA VAL A 111 -11.67 -21.02 -3.61
C VAL A 111 -13.14 -21.36 -3.86
N SER A 112 -13.66 -22.34 -3.12
CA SER A 112 -15.08 -22.67 -3.12
C SER A 112 -15.87 -21.64 -2.32
N GLU A 113 -17.05 -21.27 -2.79
CA GLU A 113 -17.96 -20.36 -2.09
C GLU A 113 -18.39 -20.90 -0.71
N ASP A 114 -18.42 -22.23 -0.54
CA ASP A 114 -18.78 -22.90 0.72
C ASP A 114 -17.67 -22.83 1.78
N ARG A 115 -16.50 -22.26 1.46
CA ARG A 115 -15.40 -22.11 2.41
C ARG A 115 -15.87 -21.23 3.58
N PRO A 116 -15.69 -21.65 4.84
CA PRO A 116 -16.04 -20.81 5.98
C PRO A 116 -15.20 -19.53 5.99
N VAL A 117 -15.80 -18.43 6.43
CA VAL A 117 -15.10 -17.16 6.64
C VAL A 117 -14.28 -17.23 7.92
N ASP A 118 -12.97 -16.97 7.82
CA ASP A 118 -12.09 -16.95 8.99
C ASP A 118 -12.25 -15.65 9.78
N LEU A 119 -12.51 -15.78 11.07
CA LEU A 119 -12.56 -14.65 12.00
C LEU A 119 -11.16 -14.38 12.55
N LEU A 120 -10.50 -13.36 12.00
CA LEU A 120 -9.13 -13.02 12.32
C LEU A 120 -9.03 -12.10 13.54
N THR A 121 -7.88 -12.16 14.20
CA THR A 121 -7.48 -11.24 15.27
C THR A 121 -6.16 -10.58 14.92
N SER A 122 -5.90 -9.42 15.52
CA SER A 122 -4.61 -8.74 15.40
C SER A 122 -3.47 -9.65 15.87
N ALA A 123 -2.55 -9.99 14.97
CA ALA A 123 -1.33 -10.73 15.31
C ALA A 123 -0.36 -9.84 16.08
N VAL A 124 -0.19 -8.60 15.61
CA VAL A 124 0.57 -7.55 16.30
C VAL A 124 -0.31 -6.34 16.50
N HIS A 125 -0.29 -5.78 17.71
CA HIS A 125 -1.04 -4.59 18.09
C HIS A 125 -0.10 -3.56 18.72
N VAL A 126 0.11 -2.45 18.02
CA VAL A 126 0.76 -1.26 18.56
C VAL A 126 -0.33 -0.35 19.11
N LYS A 127 -0.40 -0.26 20.44
CA LYS A 127 -1.41 0.52 21.17
C LYS A 127 -1.37 2.00 20.78
N GLU A 128 -2.52 2.64 21.00
CA GLU A 128 -2.75 4.06 20.74
C GLU A 128 -1.60 4.97 21.22
N GLY A 129 -1.23 5.90 20.33
CA GLY A 129 -0.30 7.00 20.61
C GLY A 129 -0.73 8.31 19.93
N GLY A 130 -2.05 8.54 19.79
CA GLY A 130 -2.62 9.65 19.05
C GLY A 130 -2.97 9.32 17.59
N LEU A 131 -3.34 10.34 16.81
CA LEU A 131 -3.75 10.18 15.41
C LEU A 131 -2.57 9.72 14.54
N VAL A 132 -2.78 8.66 13.76
CA VAL A 132 -1.84 8.21 12.74
C VAL A 132 -2.13 8.99 11.45
N TYR A 133 -1.14 9.72 10.92
CA TYR A 133 -1.31 10.48 9.69
C TYR A 133 -1.12 9.61 8.45
N ASP A 134 -0.07 8.80 8.46
CA ASP A 134 0.27 7.91 7.36
C ASP A 134 1.14 6.75 7.87
N CYS A 135 1.13 5.65 7.14
CA CYS A 135 1.98 4.50 7.38
C CYS A 135 2.39 3.86 6.06
N ALA A 136 3.56 3.23 6.02
CA ALA A 136 4.06 2.56 4.83
C ALA A 136 4.95 1.38 5.20
N TRP A 137 4.76 0.26 4.53
CA TRP A 137 5.64 -0.90 4.64
C TRP A 137 7.03 -0.59 4.08
N TYR A 138 8.07 -1.21 4.66
CA TYR A 138 9.38 -1.23 4.01
C TYR A 138 9.26 -2.00 2.68
N PRO A 139 9.63 -1.43 1.52
CA PRO A 139 9.30 -2.01 0.21
C PRO A 139 9.87 -3.41 -0.03
N ALA A 140 11.03 -3.72 0.55
CA ALA A 140 11.69 -5.01 0.44
C ALA A 140 11.42 -5.94 1.63
N MET A 141 10.31 -5.71 2.35
CA MET A 141 9.91 -6.57 3.45
C MET A 141 9.64 -8.00 2.97
N ASN A 142 10.22 -8.97 3.67
CA ASN A 142 10.01 -10.39 3.47
C ASN A 142 10.00 -11.10 4.83
N SER A 143 8.94 -11.84 5.12
CA SER A 143 8.71 -12.55 6.39
C SER A 143 9.77 -13.62 6.69
N GLY A 144 10.43 -14.15 5.66
CA GLY A 144 11.59 -15.04 5.81
C GLY A 144 12.86 -14.34 6.30
N ARG A 145 12.92 -13.01 6.23
CA ARG A 145 14.04 -12.17 6.70
C ARG A 145 13.55 -11.18 7.77
N PRO A 146 13.63 -11.52 9.07
CA PRO A 146 13.11 -10.70 10.16
C PRO A 146 13.67 -9.27 10.22
N GLU A 147 14.88 -9.05 9.73
CA GLU A 147 15.50 -7.73 9.64
C GLU A 147 14.74 -6.76 8.72
N THR A 148 14.11 -7.27 7.66
CA THR A 148 13.34 -6.47 6.68
C THR A 148 11.89 -6.24 7.11
N CYS A 149 11.44 -6.94 8.15
CA CYS A 149 10.06 -6.93 8.63
C CYS A 149 9.79 -5.69 9.48
N CYS A 150 9.60 -4.56 8.80
CA CYS A 150 9.30 -3.29 9.44
C CYS A 150 8.39 -2.40 8.57
N TRP A 151 7.71 -1.47 9.23
CA TRP A 151 6.96 -0.39 8.61
C TRP A 151 7.24 0.90 9.35
N ILE A 152 6.96 2.00 8.68
CA ILE A 152 7.00 3.33 9.27
C ILE A 152 5.60 3.81 9.54
N ALA A 153 5.47 4.63 10.58
CA ALA A 153 4.26 5.36 10.87
C ALA A 153 4.63 6.78 11.33
N SER A 154 3.77 7.73 10.97
CA SER A 154 3.83 9.08 11.51
C SER A 154 2.61 9.33 12.37
N ARG A 155 2.85 9.74 13.61
CA ARG A 155 1.82 9.98 14.62
C ARG A 155 1.81 11.44 15.06
N GLN A 156 0.69 11.88 15.59
CA GLN A 156 0.52 13.24 16.08
C GLN A 156 1.55 13.56 17.17
N HIS A 157 2.26 14.70 17.02
CA HIS A 157 3.30 15.19 17.94
C HIS A 157 4.50 14.25 18.15
N GLU A 158 4.68 13.26 17.27
CA GLU A 158 5.80 12.34 17.33
C GLU A 158 6.63 12.39 16.04
N PRO A 159 7.93 12.07 16.13
CA PRO A 159 8.74 11.84 14.94
C PRO A 159 8.23 10.63 14.16
N ILE A 160 8.74 10.44 12.95
CA ILE A 160 8.47 9.23 12.18
C ILE A 160 9.10 8.06 12.92
N GLN A 161 8.37 6.97 13.12
CA GLN A 161 8.81 5.82 13.88
C GLN A 161 8.83 4.57 13.01
N LEU A 162 9.88 3.77 13.15
CA LEU A 162 10.03 2.47 12.50
C LEU A 162 9.68 1.36 13.51
N TRP A 163 8.75 0.49 13.14
CA TRP A 163 8.20 -0.56 13.97
C TRP A 163 8.54 -1.95 13.43
N ASP A 164 8.65 -2.92 14.31
CA ASP A 164 8.95 -4.32 14.01
C ASP A 164 7.67 -5.16 13.81
N ALA A 165 7.59 -5.93 12.71
CA ALA A 165 6.32 -6.56 12.27
C ALA A 165 5.99 -7.85 12.99
N PHE A 166 6.94 -8.41 13.71
CA PHE A 166 6.74 -9.59 14.54
C PHE A 166 6.44 -9.22 15.99
N THR A 167 7.15 -8.22 16.52
CA THR A 167 7.08 -7.90 17.95
C THR A 167 6.19 -6.71 18.28
N GLY A 168 5.90 -5.84 17.30
CA GLY A 168 5.28 -4.54 17.55
C GLY A 168 6.20 -3.59 18.34
N GLY A 169 7.49 -3.90 18.43
CA GLY A 169 8.48 -3.08 19.11
C GLY A 169 8.93 -1.90 18.26
N LEU A 170 9.20 -0.76 18.91
CA LEU A 170 9.82 0.39 18.26
C LEU A 170 11.30 0.06 17.97
N ARG A 171 11.71 0.11 16.70
CA ARG A 171 13.11 -0.09 16.29
C ARG A 171 13.90 1.20 16.33
N CYS A 172 13.41 2.24 15.67
CA CYS A 172 14.09 3.54 15.63
C CYS A 172 13.13 4.70 15.30
N SER A 173 13.64 5.93 15.31
CA SER A 173 12.86 7.13 14.99
C SER A 173 13.65 8.13 14.14
N TYR A 174 12.94 8.79 13.23
CA TYR A 174 13.44 9.84 12.34
C TYR A 174 12.76 11.16 12.66
N LYS A 175 13.55 12.12 13.13
CA LYS A 175 13.10 13.41 13.66
C LYS A 175 13.26 14.46 12.58
N GLY A 176 12.14 14.95 12.07
CA GLY A 176 12.11 16.15 11.23
C GLY A 176 11.84 17.38 12.08
N TYR A 177 12.68 18.40 11.93
CA TYR A 177 12.54 19.65 12.68
C TYR A 177 11.89 20.75 11.85
N ASP A 178 11.03 21.54 12.48
CA ASP A 178 10.49 22.73 11.86
C ASP A 178 11.46 23.93 11.95
N GLN A 179 11.00 25.12 11.54
CA GLN A 179 11.81 26.34 11.59
C GLN A 179 12.06 26.87 13.01
N PHE A 180 11.39 26.30 14.02
CA PHE A 180 11.50 26.65 15.44
C PHE A 180 12.23 25.55 16.25
N ASP A 181 12.85 24.58 15.56
CA ASP A 181 13.56 23.43 16.17
C ASP A 181 12.62 22.51 16.98
N GLU A 182 11.32 22.52 16.67
CA GLU A 182 10.35 21.59 17.22
C GLU A 182 10.23 20.35 16.34
N VAL A 183 9.98 19.19 16.94
CA VAL A 183 9.74 17.96 16.18
C VAL A 183 8.36 18.06 15.53
N GLU A 184 8.35 18.09 14.20
CA GLU A 184 7.12 18.07 13.41
C GLU A 184 6.80 16.63 13.00
N ALA A 185 5.51 16.28 13.00
CA ALA A 185 5.04 15.02 12.47
C ALA A 185 4.89 15.11 10.95
N ALA A 186 5.29 14.07 10.23
CA ALA A 186 5.05 13.98 8.79
C ALA A 186 3.56 13.69 8.53
N LEU A 187 2.99 14.32 7.52
CA LEU A 187 1.60 14.14 7.09
C LEU A 187 1.45 13.07 6.03
N SER A 188 2.53 12.78 5.31
CA SER A 188 2.61 11.69 4.36
C SER A 188 4.00 11.04 4.42
N LEU A 189 4.06 9.75 4.12
CA LEU A 189 5.27 8.96 4.17
C LEU A 189 5.42 8.13 2.90
N THR A 190 6.64 8.04 2.39
CA THR A 190 6.95 7.11 1.30
C THR A 190 8.42 6.70 1.35
N PHE A 191 8.69 5.45 1.03
CA PHE A 191 10.05 4.97 0.83
C PHE A 191 10.48 5.18 -0.62
N ALA A 192 11.78 5.28 -0.85
CA ALA A 192 12.34 5.08 -2.17
C ALA A 192 11.99 3.66 -2.65
N PRO A 193 11.29 3.50 -3.79
CA PRO A 193 10.69 2.22 -4.17
C PRO A 193 11.71 1.14 -4.55
N VAL A 194 12.92 1.51 -4.97
CA VAL A 194 13.92 0.57 -5.49
C VAL A 194 14.67 -0.17 -4.37
N ASP A 195 15.11 0.54 -3.34
CA ASP A 195 15.97 -0.02 -2.28
C ASP A 195 15.43 0.21 -0.86
N GLY A 196 14.42 1.07 -0.71
CA GLY A 196 13.93 1.55 0.59
C GLY A 196 15.00 2.22 1.45
N ALA A 197 16.16 2.59 0.87
CA ALA A 197 17.28 3.14 1.64
C ALA A 197 17.02 4.59 2.05
N THR A 198 16.21 5.31 1.28
CA THR A 198 15.77 6.66 1.61
C THR A 198 14.30 6.68 1.97
N LEU A 199 13.98 7.35 3.06
CA LEU A 199 12.63 7.66 3.51
C LEU A 199 12.33 9.12 3.22
N TYR A 200 11.16 9.40 2.63
CA TYR A 200 10.65 10.75 2.45
C TYR A 200 9.45 11.00 3.36
N GLY A 201 9.50 12.12 4.09
CA GLY A 201 8.42 12.64 4.92
C GLY A 201 7.89 13.95 4.36
N GLY A 202 6.58 14.01 4.14
CA GLY A 202 5.88 15.21 3.70
C GLY A 202 5.41 16.04 4.89
N TYR A 203 5.78 17.32 4.95
CA TYR A 203 5.42 18.25 6.03
C TYR A 203 4.56 19.40 5.48
N LYS A 204 4.17 20.34 6.35
CA LYS A 204 3.31 21.49 5.97
C LYS A 204 3.94 22.40 4.92
N LYS A 205 5.27 22.57 4.94
CA LYS A 205 6.00 23.50 4.04
C LYS A 205 7.32 22.94 3.52
N SER A 206 7.54 21.65 3.70
CA SER A 206 8.75 20.98 3.23
C SER A 206 8.52 19.51 2.99
N ILE A 207 9.35 18.94 2.15
CA ILE A 207 9.55 17.49 2.08
C ILE A 207 10.97 17.26 2.63
N LYS A 208 11.12 16.35 3.59
CA LYS A 208 12.42 15.98 4.15
C LYS A 208 12.74 14.55 3.77
N CYS A 209 14.02 14.25 3.57
CA CYS A 209 14.49 12.87 3.42
C CYS A 209 15.34 12.43 4.61
N PHE A 210 15.34 11.12 4.84
CA PHE A 210 16.06 10.44 5.90
C PHE A 210 16.70 9.18 5.31
N ASP A 211 17.90 8.84 5.76
CA ASP A 211 18.52 7.54 5.47
C ASP A 211 17.95 6.48 6.43
N THR A 212 17.36 5.43 5.88
CA THR A 212 16.78 4.31 6.66
C THR A 212 17.83 3.61 7.52
N LYS A 213 19.12 3.65 7.15
CA LYS A 213 20.21 3.03 7.92
C LYS A 213 20.69 3.91 9.07
N VAL A 214 20.47 5.22 9.00
CA VAL A 214 20.97 6.19 9.97
C VAL A 214 19.79 6.88 10.64
N PRO A 215 19.25 6.30 11.73
CA PRO A 215 18.16 6.92 12.45
C PRO A 215 18.61 8.23 13.10
N GLY A 216 17.68 9.18 13.24
CA GLY A 216 17.97 10.49 13.80
C GLY A 216 17.46 11.62 12.91
N ARG A 217 18.36 12.51 12.51
CA ARG A 217 18.01 13.78 11.85
C ARG A 217 17.84 13.62 10.34
N GLU A 218 17.09 14.53 9.72
CA GLU A 218 16.95 14.60 8.27
C GLU A 218 18.30 14.79 7.55
N THR A 219 18.42 14.18 6.38
CA THR A 219 19.59 14.27 5.49
C THR A 219 19.45 15.44 4.52
N CYS A 220 18.28 15.60 3.91
CA CYS A 220 17.98 16.73 3.03
C CYS A 220 16.56 17.25 3.27
N SER A 221 16.32 18.52 2.89
CA SER A 221 15.03 19.18 3.04
C SER A 221 14.78 20.12 1.87
N TRP A 222 13.64 19.95 1.20
CA TRP A 222 13.19 20.81 0.11
C TRP A 222 11.99 21.63 0.57
N ARG A 223 12.02 22.95 0.34
CA ARG A 223 10.94 23.85 0.72
C ARG A 223 9.82 23.79 -0.32
N THR A 224 8.61 23.45 0.12
CA THR A 224 7.42 23.41 -0.73
C THR A 224 6.55 24.64 -0.49
N LYS A 225 5.79 25.04 -1.51
CA LYS A 225 4.81 26.14 -1.39
C LYS A 225 3.55 25.74 -0.62
N SER A 226 3.28 24.43 -0.56
CA SER A 226 2.05 23.85 -0.01
C SER A 226 2.36 22.54 0.73
N THR A 227 1.42 22.14 1.59
CA THR A 227 1.51 20.91 2.39
C THR A 227 1.56 19.67 1.51
N ALA A 228 2.49 18.76 1.77
CA ALA A 228 2.52 17.45 1.13
C ALA A 228 1.59 16.48 1.88
N SER A 229 0.35 16.35 1.39
CA SER A 229 -0.70 15.52 2.00
C SER A 229 -0.62 14.05 1.59
N CYS A 230 -0.04 13.77 0.43
CA CYS A 230 0.21 12.44 -0.09
C CYS A 230 1.41 12.52 -1.03
N MET A 231 2.16 11.43 -1.15
CA MET A 231 3.34 11.35 -1.99
C MET A 231 3.39 10.00 -2.70
N ALA A 232 3.98 9.99 -3.89
CA ALA A 232 4.27 8.78 -4.64
C ALA A 232 5.56 8.95 -5.44
N ILE A 233 6.31 7.87 -5.60
CA ILE A 233 7.57 7.81 -6.36
C ILE A 233 7.48 6.61 -7.28
N ALA A 234 7.78 6.80 -8.56
CA ALA A 234 7.89 5.72 -9.53
C ALA A 234 9.27 5.03 -9.44
N SER A 235 9.34 3.72 -9.61
CA SER A 235 10.62 2.98 -9.56
C SER A 235 11.56 3.35 -10.71
N THR A 236 11.00 3.66 -11.87
CA THR A 236 11.69 4.18 -13.08
C THR A 236 12.23 5.60 -12.91
N MET A 237 11.66 6.39 -12.00
CA MET A 237 12.04 7.78 -11.74
C MET A 237 12.23 8.04 -10.23
N PRO A 238 13.24 7.40 -9.60
CA PRO A 238 13.40 7.42 -8.14
C PRO A 238 13.74 8.80 -7.57
N GLN A 239 14.15 9.73 -8.42
CA GLN A 239 14.52 11.10 -8.06
C GLN A 239 13.37 12.09 -8.24
N THR A 240 12.22 11.66 -8.74
CA THR A 240 11.04 12.51 -8.95
C THR A 240 9.95 12.12 -7.96
N ILE A 241 9.65 13.03 -7.04
CA ILE A 241 8.63 12.85 -6.02
C ILE A 241 7.37 13.59 -6.46
N LEU A 242 6.30 12.85 -6.74
CA LEU A 242 4.99 13.46 -6.91
C LEU A 242 4.35 13.65 -5.55
N TYR A 243 3.81 14.84 -5.30
CA TYR A 243 3.08 15.10 -4.07
C TYR A 243 1.80 15.90 -4.33
N GLY A 244 0.77 15.52 -3.60
CA GLY A 244 -0.52 16.19 -3.59
C GLY A 244 -0.60 17.14 -2.40
N SER A 245 -1.52 18.10 -2.48
CA SER A 245 -1.74 19.06 -1.40
C SER A 245 -3.22 19.32 -1.14
N TRP A 246 -3.51 19.76 0.09
CA TRP A 246 -4.85 20.16 0.50
C TRP A 246 -5.38 21.41 -0.23
N ASN A 247 -4.50 22.20 -0.86
CA ASN A 247 -4.89 23.33 -1.70
C ASN A 247 -5.28 22.91 -3.14
N ARG A 248 -5.48 21.60 -3.39
CA ARG A 248 -5.85 21.00 -4.69
C ARG A 248 -4.72 20.92 -5.70
N SER A 249 -3.52 21.41 -5.36
CA SER A 249 -2.37 21.34 -6.27
C SER A 249 -1.74 19.96 -6.26
N ILE A 250 -1.29 19.52 -7.43
CA ILE A 250 -0.40 18.38 -7.60
C ILE A 250 0.93 18.95 -8.12
N SER A 251 2.04 18.51 -7.54
CA SER A 251 3.38 18.99 -7.92
C SER A 251 4.36 17.84 -8.03
N ALA A 252 5.31 17.97 -8.95
CA ALA A 252 6.46 17.09 -9.09
C ALA A 252 7.71 17.80 -8.57
N LEU A 253 8.43 17.18 -7.63
CA LEU A 253 9.69 17.66 -7.08
C LEU A 253 10.83 16.80 -7.62
N ASP A 254 11.84 17.40 -8.24
CA ASP A 254 13.11 16.72 -8.52
C ASP A 254 14.00 16.81 -7.27
N ALA A 255 14.29 15.66 -6.65
CA ALA A 255 15.10 15.58 -5.45
C ALA A 255 16.55 16.05 -5.67
N ARG A 256 17.07 15.99 -6.91
CA ARG A 256 18.46 16.39 -7.23
C ARG A 256 18.63 17.91 -7.29
N SER A 257 17.69 18.61 -7.93
CA SER A 257 17.75 20.06 -8.12
C SER A 257 16.96 20.81 -7.03
N GLY A 258 15.98 20.16 -6.42
CA GLY A 258 15.00 20.79 -5.54
C GLY A 258 13.94 21.62 -6.27
N GLU A 259 13.90 21.55 -7.60
CA GLU A 259 12.90 22.27 -8.39
C GLU A 259 11.53 21.59 -8.31
N CYS A 260 10.49 22.41 -8.18
CA CYS A 260 9.11 21.97 -8.15
C CYS A 260 8.38 22.41 -9.42
N LEU A 261 7.80 21.46 -10.14
CA LEU A 261 6.94 21.68 -11.29
C LEU A 261 5.48 21.43 -10.89
N SER A 262 4.58 22.32 -11.29
CA SER A 262 3.15 22.11 -11.08
C SER A 262 2.63 21.11 -12.11
N VAL A 263 1.81 20.17 -11.69
CA VAL A 263 1.05 19.26 -12.54
C VAL A 263 -0.34 19.85 -12.77
N GLY A 264 -0.78 19.81 -14.03
CA GLY A 264 -2.07 20.28 -14.48
C GLY A 264 -2.19 21.79 -14.56
N ASN A 265 -3.37 22.22 -14.97
CA ASN A 265 -3.83 23.58 -14.81
C ASN A 265 -4.97 23.60 -13.78
N TYR A 266 -5.13 24.72 -13.06
CA TYR A 266 -6.22 24.91 -12.10
C TYR A 266 -7.59 25.11 -12.78
N ALA A 267 -7.77 24.58 -13.99
CA ALA A 267 -9.03 24.62 -14.69
C ALA A 267 -9.98 23.60 -14.04
N PRO A 268 -11.24 23.98 -13.72
CA PRO A 268 -12.18 23.11 -12.98
C PRO A 268 -12.41 21.74 -13.62
N GLU A 269 -12.26 21.62 -14.94
CA GLU A 269 -12.40 20.37 -15.69
C GLU A 269 -11.20 19.43 -15.46
N ASN A 270 -10.00 20.00 -15.29
CA ASN A 270 -8.72 19.30 -15.24
C ASN A 270 -8.08 19.28 -13.85
N SER A 271 -8.77 19.78 -12.83
CA SER A 271 -8.27 19.86 -11.46
C SER A 271 -9.29 19.30 -10.48
N HIS A 272 -8.79 18.79 -9.37
CA HIS A 272 -9.64 18.38 -8.25
C HIS A 272 -10.38 19.58 -7.65
N SER A 273 -11.61 19.32 -7.19
CA SER A 273 -12.45 20.34 -6.55
C SER A 273 -12.02 20.63 -5.09
N ALA A 274 -11.34 19.68 -4.47
CA ALA A 274 -10.90 19.68 -3.08
C ALA A 274 -9.51 19.04 -2.92
N GLY A 275 -8.99 19.01 -1.69
CA GLY A 275 -7.60 18.65 -1.41
C GLY A 275 -7.24 17.25 -1.88
N VAL A 276 -6.09 17.11 -2.55
CA VAL A 276 -5.59 15.81 -3.02
C VAL A 276 -5.13 15.00 -1.81
N THR A 277 -5.53 13.73 -1.74
CA THR A 277 -5.26 12.85 -0.60
C THR A 277 -4.64 11.52 -0.99
N TRP A 278 -4.63 11.17 -2.27
CA TRP A 278 -3.98 9.94 -2.74
C TRP A 278 -3.36 10.16 -4.12
N ILE A 279 -2.18 9.56 -4.32
CA ILE A 279 -1.48 9.48 -5.61
C ILE A 279 -0.93 8.07 -5.71
N VAL A 280 -1.15 7.41 -6.84
CA VAL A 280 -0.61 6.07 -7.11
C VAL A 280 -0.19 5.97 -8.57
N PHE A 281 0.95 5.32 -8.82
CA PHE A 281 1.44 5.03 -10.18
C PHE A 281 0.85 3.72 -10.68
N ALA A 282 0.61 3.64 -11.98
CA ALA A 282 0.31 2.37 -12.64
C ALA A 282 1.61 1.53 -12.70
N PRO A 283 1.64 0.30 -12.16
CA PRO A 283 2.87 -0.48 -12.01
C PRO A 283 3.41 -1.04 -13.34
N ASP A 284 2.58 -1.11 -14.38
CA ASP A 284 2.92 -1.67 -15.69
C ASP A 284 3.88 -0.77 -16.50
N THR A 285 3.55 0.51 -16.54
CA THR A 285 4.18 1.50 -17.42
C THR A 285 4.92 2.55 -16.62
N GLU A 286 4.50 2.80 -15.38
CA GLU A 286 4.90 3.90 -14.49
C GLU A 286 4.92 5.29 -15.14
N SER A 287 4.33 5.39 -16.33
CA SER A 287 4.16 6.62 -17.08
C SER A 287 2.83 7.29 -16.76
N LEU A 288 1.89 6.51 -16.23
CA LEU A 288 0.58 6.95 -15.79
C LEU A 288 0.53 6.96 -14.26
N PHE A 289 -0.08 8.01 -13.71
CA PHE A 289 -0.44 8.06 -12.29
C PHE A 289 -1.85 8.58 -12.12
N VAL A 290 -2.49 8.16 -11.04
CA VAL A 290 -3.87 8.50 -10.70
C VAL A 290 -3.87 9.32 -9.42
N THR A 291 -4.65 10.39 -9.42
CA THR A 291 -4.85 11.24 -8.24
C THR A 291 -6.29 11.18 -7.75
N GLY A 292 -6.43 11.10 -6.43
CA GLY A 292 -7.70 11.14 -5.72
C GLY A 292 -7.73 12.28 -4.70
N ALA A 293 -8.89 12.89 -4.55
CA ALA A 293 -9.11 13.99 -3.61
C ALA A 293 -10.28 13.70 -2.66
N ARG A 294 -10.26 14.36 -1.50
CA ARG A 294 -11.37 14.31 -0.52
C ARG A 294 -12.60 15.03 -1.05
N LYS A 295 -13.81 14.56 -0.75
CA LYS A 295 -15.07 15.18 -1.21
C LYS A 295 -15.13 15.47 -2.72
N ASP A 296 -14.35 14.76 -3.51
CA ASP A 296 -14.29 14.94 -4.95
C ASP A 296 -14.54 13.58 -5.61
N PRO A 297 -15.60 13.45 -6.42
CA PRO A 297 -15.89 12.18 -7.09
C PRO A 297 -14.87 11.84 -8.19
N LYS A 298 -14.10 12.82 -8.67
CA LYS A 298 -13.18 12.66 -9.80
C LYS A 298 -11.91 11.90 -9.38
N LEU A 299 -11.54 10.90 -10.16
CA LEU A 299 -10.21 10.31 -10.20
C LEU A 299 -9.53 10.76 -11.49
N LEU A 300 -8.41 11.47 -11.39
CA LEU A 300 -7.74 12.06 -12.54
C LEU A 300 -6.50 11.23 -12.91
N PHE A 301 -6.41 10.84 -14.17
CA PHE A 301 -5.26 10.13 -14.73
C PHE A 301 -4.33 11.13 -15.39
N TRP A 302 -3.05 10.99 -15.14
CA TRP A 302 -2.02 11.88 -15.64
C TRP A 302 -0.93 11.07 -16.31
N ASP A 303 -0.41 11.60 -17.42
CA ASP A 303 0.79 11.08 -18.06
C ASP A 303 1.98 11.95 -17.63
N VAL A 304 3.02 11.32 -17.10
CA VAL A 304 4.26 11.99 -16.66
C VAL A 304 4.91 12.76 -17.81
N ARG A 305 4.75 12.31 -19.05
CA ARG A 305 5.28 12.96 -20.26
C ARG A 305 4.45 14.19 -20.65
N LYS A 306 3.18 14.26 -20.21
CA LYS A 306 2.25 15.35 -20.52
C LYS A 306 1.46 15.79 -19.29
N LEU A 307 2.13 16.56 -18.44
CA LEU A 307 1.58 17.06 -17.19
C LEU A 307 0.57 18.23 -17.34
N THR A 308 0.23 18.68 -18.56
CA THR A 308 -0.61 19.89 -18.72
C THR A 308 -2.09 19.66 -18.45
N GLN A 309 -2.59 18.45 -18.71
CA GLN A 309 -4.00 18.08 -18.58
C GLN A 309 -4.11 16.58 -18.27
N PRO A 310 -5.18 16.14 -17.58
CA PRO A 310 -5.41 14.73 -17.36
C PRO A 310 -5.70 14.03 -18.69
N VAL A 311 -5.27 12.77 -18.78
CA VAL A 311 -5.53 11.87 -19.92
C VAL A 311 -6.95 11.34 -19.87
N ARG A 312 -7.42 11.03 -18.67
CA ARG A 312 -8.74 10.42 -18.42
C ARG A 312 -9.24 10.83 -17.05
N THR A 313 -10.57 10.81 -16.88
CA THR A 313 -11.23 11.06 -15.61
C THR A 313 -12.24 9.94 -15.34
N LEU A 314 -12.09 9.24 -14.22
CA LEU A 314 -13.11 8.31 -13.71
C LEU A 314 -13.91 8.97 -12.60
N GLN A 315 -15.08 8.41 -12.28
CA GLN A 315 -15.95 8.93 -11.24
C GLN A 315 -16.27 7.84 -10.21
N ARG A 316 -16.34 8.25 -8.94
CA ARG A 316 -16.79 7.42 -7.82
C ARG A 316 -17.64 8.25 -6.85
N THR A 317 -18.35 7.60 -5.95
CA THR A 317 -19.10 8.32 -4.90
C THR A 317 -18.18 8.74 -3.75
N CYS A 318 -17.85 10.03 -3.63
CA CYS A 318 -17.01 10.54 -2.54
C CYS A 318 -17.66 11.73 -1.82
N GLY A 319 -18.41 11.45 -0.76
CA GLY A 319 -19.03 12.48 0.10
C GLY A 319 -18.28 12.78 1.41
N THR A 320 -17.21 12.04 1.71
CA THR A 320 -16.51 12.07 3.01
C THR A 320 -15.26 12.94 3.00
N ASN A 321 -14.90 13.47 4.18
CA ASN A 321 -13.64 14.16 4.42
C ASN A 321 -12.46 13.20 4.62
N GLN A 322 -12.74 11.91 4.82
CA GLN A 322 -11.73 10.89 5.04
C GLN A 322 -10.95 10.59 3.76
N ARG A 323 -9.72 10.10 3.93
CA ARG A 323 -8.88 9.61 2.84
C ARG A 323 -9.49 8.29 2.35
N ILE A 324 -9.83 8.23 1.06
CA ILE A 324 -10.20 6.97 0.41
C ILE A 324 -9.06 6.58 -0.51
N TYR A 325 -8.52 5.40 -0.26
CA TYR A 325 -7.36 4.82 -0.91
C TYR A 325 -7.71 4.36 -2.34
N LEU A 326 -6.68 4.20 -3.17
CA LEU A 326 -6.73 3.66 -4.52
C LEU A 326 -5.57 2.69 -4.67
N ASP A 327 -5.80 1.57 -5.35
CA ASP A 327 -4.72 0.63 -5.60
C ASP A 327 -4.82 0.02 -6.99
N PHE A 328 -3.66 -0.25 -7.59
CA PHE A 328 -3.55 -0.95 -8.86
C PHE A 328 -3.26 -2.43 -8.61
N SER A 329 -3.76 -3.28 -9.50
CA SER A 329 -3.34 -4.68 -9.52
C SER A 329 -1.84 -4.79 -9.85
N PRO A 330 -1.14 -5.85 -9.42
CA PRO A 330 0.30 -6.00 -9.62
C PRO A 330 0.80 -5.82 -11.07
N LEU A 331 0.01 -6.22 -12.07
CA LEU A 331 0.28 -6.05 -13.51
C LEU A 331 -0.39 -4.81 -14.11
N GLY A 332 -1.14 -4.03 -13.32
CA GLY A 332 -1.77 -2.78 -13.74
C GLY A 332 -3.06 -2.94 -14.55
N GLN A 333 -3.60 -4.15 -14.71
CA GLN A 333 -4.82 -4.39 -15.47
C GLN A 333 -6.07 -3.81 -14.81
N TRP A 334 -6.10 -3.78 -13.48
CA TRP A 334 -7.24 -3.33 -12.69
C TRP A 334 -6.86 -2.16 -11.79
N LEU A 335 -7.77 -1.20 -11.66
CA LEU A 335 -7.73 -0.15 -10.65
C LEU A 335 -8.92 -0.34 -9.72
N ILE A 336 -8.69 -0.34 -8.41
CA ILE A 336 -9.76 -0.41 -7.42
C ILE A 336 -9.86 0.84 -6.56
N SER A 337 -11.07 1.11 -6.12
CA SER A 337 -11.37 2.25 -5.26
C SER A 337 -12.61 2.00 -4.42
N GLY A 338 -12.54 2.40 -3.15
CA GLY A 338 -13.71 2.49 -2.31
C GLY A 338 -14.56 3.73 -2.56
N ASP A 339 -15.77 3.69 -2.03
CA ASP A 339 -16.70 4.82 -2.03
C ASP A 339 -17.23 5.11 -0.61
N SER A 340 -17.92 6.25 -0.45
CA SER A 340 -18.51 6.64 0.84
C SER A 340 -19.80 5.88 1.22
N ARG A 341 -20.25 4.93 0.39
CA ARG A 341 -21.47 4.12 0.57
C ARG A 341 -21.19 2.64 0.81
N GLY A 342 -19.92 2.21 0.79
CA GLY A 342 -19.51 0.82 0.99
C GLY A 342 -19.39 0.01 -0.31
N VAL A 343 -19.45 0.67 -1.46
CA VAL A 343 -19.29 0.06 -2.79
C VAL A 343 -17.83 0.14 -3.21
N LEU A 344 -17.30 -0.98 -3.67
CA LEU A 344 -16.04 -1.06 -4.37
C LEU A 344 -16.27 -0.82 -5.86
N HIS A 345 -15.54 0.14 -6.42
CA HIS A 345 -15.40 0.34 -7.85
C HIS A 345 -14.14 -0.40 -8.32
N ALA A 346 -14.29 -1.28 -9.31
CA ALA A 346 -13.18 -1.95 -9.98
C ALA A 346 -13.23 -1.62 -11.48
N TRP A 347 -12.19 -0.96 -11.99
CA TRP A 347 -12.08 -0.60 -13.40
C TRP A 347 -11.05 -1.47 -14.10
N ASN A 348 -11.45 -2.12 -15.17
CA ASN A 348 -10.54 -2.82 -16.08
C ASN A 348 -9.93 -1.81 -17.04
N MET A 349 -8.61 -1.64 -16.98
CA MET A 349 -7.88 -0.64 -17.76
C MET A 349 -7.64 -1.07 -19.21
N HIS A 350 -7.74 -2.37 -19.52
CA HIS A 350 -7.57 -2.93 -20.86
C HIS A 350 -8.88 -3.07 -21.62
N GLU A 351 -9.99 -3.36 -20.92
CA GLU A 351 -11.33 -3.40 -21.51
C GLU A 351 -11.98 -2.01 -21.45
N LEU A 352 -12.32 -1.47 -22.60
CA LEU A 352 -13.05 -0.21 -22.70
C LEU A 352 -14.53 -0.46 -23.01
N ASP A 353 -15.40 0.36 -22.43
CA ASP A 353 -16.83 0.43 -22.72
C ASP A 353 -17.11 1.10 -24.08
N GLU A 354 -18.40 1.18 -24.44
CA GLU A 354 -18.85 1.82 -25.69
C GLU A 354 -18.48 3.31 -25.78
N GLN A 355 -18.21 3.95 -24.63
CA GLN A 355 -17.83 5.35 -24.49
C GLN A 355 -16.30 5.55 -24.44
N GLY A 356 -15.52 4.47 -24.53
CA GLY A 356 -14.06 4.49 -24.48
C GLY A 356 -13.48 4.69 -23.07
N GLN A 357 -14.26 4.50 -22.01
CA GLN A 357 -13.82 4.47 -20.62
C GLN A 357 -13.53 3.04 -20.17
N PRO A 358 -12.63 2.83 -19.18
CA PRO A 358 -12.44 1.56 -18.50
C PRO A 358 -13.76 0.95 -18.06
N LYS A 359 -13.97 -0.33 -18.39
CA LYS A 359 -15.15 -1.07 -17.96
C LYS A 359 -15.19 -1.14 -16.43
N GLU A 360 -16.29 -0.68 -15.86
CA GLU A 360 -16.50 -0.61 -14.41
C GLU A 360 -17.33 -1.79 -13.92
N LEU A 361 -16.87 -2.41 -12.83
CA LEU A 361 -17.60 -3.37 -12.02
C LEU A 361 -17.83 -2.77 -10.64
N LEU A 362 -19.04 -2.95 -10.09
CA LEU A 362 -19.46 -2.40 -8.81
C LEU A 362 -19.82 -3.51 -7.84
N PHE A 363 -19.20 -3.51 -6.66
CA PHE A 363 -19.45 -4.52 -5.63
C PHE A 363 -19.90 -3.87 -4.32
N PRO A 364 -21.16 -4.07 -3.87
CA PRO A 364 -21.64 -3.55 -2.60
C PRO A 364 -21.14 -4.42 -1.43
N LEU A 365 -19.87 -4.27 -1.06
CA LEU A 365 -19.18 -5.12 -0.09
C LEU A 365 -19.50 -4.75 1.37
N HIS A 366 -19.66 -3.47 1.65
CA HIS A 366 -19.82 -2.94 3.01
C HIS A 366 -21.09 -2.10 3.17
N TRP A 367 -21.52 -1.92 4.41
CA TRP A 367 -22.66 -1.06 4.78
C TRP A 367 -22.24 0.36 5.19
N ASP A 368 -20.95 0.59 5.38
CA ASP A 368 -20.36 1.87 5.75
C ASP A 368 -19.26 2.28 4.75
N CYS A 369 -18.64 3.46 4.95
CA CYS A 369 -17.61 3.97 4.03
C CYS A 369 -16.47 2.96 3.81
N LEU A 370 -16.24 2.57 2.55
CA LEU A 370 -15.09 1.77 2.14
C LEU A 370 -13.93 2.73 1.94
N ASN A 371 -13.05 2.83 2.94
CA ASN A 371 -11.94 3.77 2.90
C ASN A 371 -10.66 3.13 2.38
N GLY A 372 -10.29 1.95 2.85
CA GLY A 372 -9.07 1.24 2.45
C GLY A 372 -9.33 0.18 1.40
N VAL A 373 -8.47 0.14 0.39
CA VAL A 373 -8.41 -0.92 -0.62
C VAL A 373 -6.95 -1.27 -0.84
N SER A 374 -6.64 -2.55 -0.95
CA SER A 374 -5.31 -3.00 -1.34
C SER A 374 -5.36 -4.36 -2.04
N PHE A 375 -4.70 -4.48 -3.18
CA PHE A 375 -4.49 -5.77 -3.84
C PHE A 375 -3.36 -6.54 -3.17
N HIS A 376 -3.52 -7.85 -3.09
CA HIS A 376 -2.44 -8.72 -2.69
C HIS A 376 -1.37 -8.77 -3.81
N PRO A 377 -0.07 -8.75 -3.49
CA PRO A 377 1.01 -8.63 -4.48
C PRO A 377 1.15 -9.82 -5.44
N HIS A 378 0.77 -11.03 -5.02
CA HIS A 378 0.99 -12.28 -5.79
C HIS A 378 -0.30 -13.07 -6.10
N ASN A 379 -1.10 -13.34 -5.08
CA ASN A 379 -2.34 -14.13 -5.14
C ASN A 379 -3.57 -13.28 -5.50
N PRO A 380 -4.65 -13.87 -6.05
CA PRO A 380 -5.88 -13.17 -6.43
C PRO A 380 -6.78 -12.85 -5.20
N ILE A 381 -6.21 -12.09 -4.28
CA ILE A 381 -6.85 -11.65 -3.03
C ILE A 381 -6.81 -10.13 -2.97
N MET A 382 -7.82 -9.54 -2.35
CA MET A 382 -7.88 -8.10 -2.09
C MET A 382 -8.33 -7.87 -0.65
N ALA A 383 -7.74 -6.88 0.02
CA ALA A 383 -8.17 -6.42 1.33
C ALA A 383 -8.98 -5.13 1.19
N THR A 384 -10.05 -5.02 1.97
CA THR A 384 -10.84 -3.80 2.09
C THR A 384 -11.04 -3.42 3.55
N ALA A 385 -11.03 -2.12 3.82
CA ALA A 385 -11.29 -1.57 5.15
C ALA A 385 -12.54 -0.68 5.11
N SER A 386 -13.43 -0.92 6.07
CA SER A 386 -14.65 -0.15 6.27
C SER A 386 -14.59 0.65 7.57
N GLY A 387 -15.20 1.83 7.53
CA GLY A 387 -15.56 2.60 8.71
C GLY A 387 -15.45 4.10 8.49
N GLN A 388 -16.33 4.86 9.15
CA GLN A 388 -16.21 6.32 9.23
C GLN A 388 -16.57 6.87 10.60
N TYR A 389 -16.23 8.14 10.82
CA TYR A 389 -16.70 8.87 11.98
C TYR A 389 -18.21 9.08 11.87
N HIS A 390 -18.96 8.60 12.85
CA HIS A 390 -20.40 8.83 12.96
C HIS A 390 -20.65 9.85 14.05
N PHE A 391 -21.36 10.93 13.70
CA PHE A 391 -21.79 11.89 14.71
C PHE A 391 -22.77 11.19 15.66
N PRO A 392 -22.49 11.17 16.98
CA PRO A 392 -23.47 10.68 17.95
C PRO A 392 -24.75 11.48 17.75
N SER A 393 -25.88 10.79 17.52
CA SER A 393 -27.16 11.48 17.49
C SER A 393 -27.38 12.14 18.85
N ALA A 394 -27.73 13.43 18.87
CA ALA A 394 -27.91 14.26 20.07
C ALA A 394 -28.98 13.79 21.09
N TRP A 395 -29.46 12.54 20.98
CA TRP A 395 -30.47 11.90 21.82
C TRP A 395 -29.95 10.64 22.52
N GLN A 396 -28.64 10.39 22.51
CA GLN A 396 -28.05 9.16 23.07
C GLN A 396 -27.37 9.33 24.44
N ASP A 397 -27.57 10.47 25.12
CA ASP A 397 -27.10 10.69 26.49
C ASP A 397 -28.27 10.98 27.45
N THR A 398 -29.22 10.05 27.55
CA THR A 398 -30.15 9.98 28.70
C THR A 398 -30.25 8.57 29.25
N GLU A 399 -29.11 7.93 29.48
CA GLU A 399 -28.99 6.85 30.46
C GLU A 399 -27.71 7.05 31.27
N ASP A 400 -27.55 8.22 31.86
CA ASP A 400 -26.88 8.42 33.16
C ASP A 400 -27.24 9.84 33.63
N GLY A 401 -27.85 9.94 34.82
CA GLY A 401 -28.52 11.14 35.29
C GLY A 401 -27.57 12.27 35.66
N GLU A 402 -27.82 13.48 35.15
CA GLU A 402 -28.29 14.67 35.88
C GLU A 402 -28.50 15.84 34.88
N PRO A 403 -29.46 16.78 35.11
CA PRO A 403 -29.77 17.82 34.14
C PRO A 403 -28.90 19.06 34.37
N GLU A 404 -27.92 19.32 33.50
CA GLU A 404 -27.31 20.65 33.44
C GLU A 404 -27.96 21.51 32.34
N VAL A 405 -28.49 22.63 32.80
CA VAL A 405 -29.13 23.69 32.04
C VAL A 405 -28.06 24.51 31.34
N ALA A 406 -28.04 24.52 30.01
CA ALA A 406 -27.31 25.55 29.26
C ALA A 406 -28.08 25.93 27.99
N ALA A 407 -28.64 27.14 28.03
CA ALA A 407 -29.26 27.80 26.91
C ALA A 407 -28.19 28.30 25.92
N GLY A 408 -28.33 27.94 24.65
CA GLY A 408 -27.56 28.46 23.53
C GLY A 408 -28.31 28.20 22.23
N GLU A 409 -28.50 29.24 21.43
CA GLU A 409 -29.36 29.28 20.23
C GLU A 409 -28.90 28.31 19.12
N PRO A 410 -29.81 27.73 18.33
CA PRO A 410 -29.44 26.77 17.29
C PRO A 410 -29.02 27.48 15.98
N GLU A 411 -27.78 27.25 15.53
CA GLU A 411 -27.40 27.44 14.12
C GLU A 411 -28.05 26.35 13.24
N GLU A 412 -28.55 26.76 12.08
CA GLU A 412 -29.30 25.94 11.13
C GLU A 412 -28.47 24.77 10.56
N VAL A 413 -28.81 23.54 10.98
CA VAL A 413 -28.35 22.29 10.37
C VAL A 413 -29.33 21.88 9.27
N PRO A 414 -28.89 21.44 8.08
CA PRO A 414 -29.80 21.07 6.99
C PRO A 414 -30.65 19.84 7.34
N PRO A 415 -31.86 19.70 6.76
CA PRO A 415 -32.83 18.71 7.20
C PRO A 415 -32.41 17.29 6.78
N VAL A 416 -32.06 16.45 7.75
CA VAL A 416 -31.86 15.01 7.54
C VAL A 416 -33.23 14.33 7.50
N ALA A 417 -33.46 13.55 6.43
CA ALA A 417 -34.68 12.80 6.19
C ALA A 417 -34.99 11.86 7.36
N LYS A 418 -36.24 11.91 7.84
CA LYS A 418 -36.81 10.98 8.81
C LYS A 418 -36.92 9.58 8.19
N GLY A 419 -35.90 8.76 8.36
CA GLY A 419 -35.94 7.32 8.17
C GLY A 419 -35.42 6.63 9.43
N GLY A 420 -36.33 6.09 10.25
CA GLY A 420 -36.01 5.43 11.50
C GLY A 420 -35.27 4.12 11.28
N GLY A 421 -33.96 4.14 11.49
CA GLY A 421 -33.09 2.97 11.64
C GLY A 421 -31.78 3.47 12.24
N ARG A 422 -31.18 2.72 13.19
CA ARG A 422 -29.82 3.01 13.63
C ARG A 422 -28.93 3.03 12.38
N PRO A 423 -28.00 4.00 12.22
CA PRO A 423 -27.00 3.88 11.17
C PRO A 423 -26.28 2.54 11.39
N LYS A 424 -26.27 1.68 10.37
CA LYS A 424 -25.50 0.44 10.41
C LYS A 424 -24.04 0.86 10.31
N VAL A 425 -23.36 0.89 11.46
CA VAL A 425 -21.92 1.18 11.55
C VAL A 425 -21.18 -0.12 11.30
N GLU A 426 -20.16 -0.07 10.44
CA GLU A 426 -19.32 -1.21 10.14
C GLU A 426 -17.85 -0.80 10.21
N ASN A 427 -17.11 -1.41 11.13
CA ASN A 427 -15.68 -1.20 11.29
C ASN A 427 -14.97 -2.54 11.10
N SER A 428 -14.75 -2.93 9.85
CA SER A 428 -14.22 -4.24 9.48
C SER A 428 -13.07 -4.13 8.50
N LEU A 429 -12.05 -4.98 8.69
CA LEU A 429 -11.10 -5.36 7.66
C LEU A 429 -11.57 -6.69 7.09
N THR A 430 -11.86 -6.75 5.80
CA THR A 430 -12.25 -7.98 5.10
C THR A 430 -11.26 -8.31 4.01
N MET A 431 -11.01 -9.60 3.83
CA MET A 431 -10.23 -10.16 2.74
C MET A 431 -11.18 -10.87 1.78
N TRP A 432 -11.03 -10.59 0.49
CA TRP A 432 -11.87 -11.08 -0.59
C TRP A 432 -11.03 -11.87 -1.58
N TRP A 433 -11.50 -13.06 -1.92
CA TRP A 433 -11.01 -13.79 -3.08
C TRP A 433 -11.66 -13.21 -4.34
N ILE A 434 -10.82 -12.82 -5.29
CA ILE A 434 -11.24 -12.18 -6.55
C ILE A 434 -10.89 -13.03 -7.78
N GLY A 435 -10.25 -14.18 -7.58
CA GLY A 435 -9.88 -15.11 -8.64
C GLY A 435 -11.00 -16.05 -9.06
N GLU A 436 -10.65 -17.19 -9.64
CA GLU A 436 -11.63 -18.21 -10.02
C GLU A 436 -12.31 -18.80 -8.77
N GLY A 437 -13.63 -18.67 -8.73
CA GLY A 437 -14.48 -19.25 -7.69
C GLY A 437 -15.08 -20.56 -8.19
N LEU A 438 -15.05 -21.60 -7.37
CA LEU A 438 -15.78 -22.82 -7.63
C LEU A 438 -17.19 -22.66 -7.08
N PHE A 439 -18.11 -22.26 -7.96
CA PHE A 439 -19.54 -22.21 -7.66
C PHE A 439 -20.10 -23.63 -7.81
N SER A 440 -20.85 -24.10 -6.82
CA SER A 440 -21.58 -25.36 -6.96
C SER A 440 -22.67 -25.19 -8.03
N ASP A 441 -22.69 -26.06 -9.04
CA ASP A 441 -23.82 -26.14 -9.96
C ASP A 441 -25.06 -26.62 -9.18
N GLU A 442 -26.06 -25.73 -8.99
CA GLU A 442 -27.40 -26.10 -8.51
C GLU A 442 -28.29 -26.68 -9.62
#